data_AF-I4FU29-F1
#
_entry.id   AF-I4FU29-F1
#
_cell.length_a   1.000
_cell.length_b   1.000
_cell.length_c   1.000
_cell.angle_alpha   90.00
_cell.angle_beta   90.00
_cell.angle_gamma   90.00
#
_symmetry.space_group_name_H-M   'P 1'
#
loop_
_entity.id
_entity.type
_entity.pdbx_description
1 polymer ?
#
loop_
_entity_poly.entity_id
_entity_poly.type
_entity_poly.pdbx_seq_one_letter_code
_entity_poly.pdbx_strand_id
1 'polypeptide(L)'
;MRYTKILTPDSSKPKTLYLTTMGIAIDDITPLLKEEFNFSELDHLWRIRTNTKIGCFIPLEDRIRFYLLDFLTAKKRQGKVATFDEIIFAIMPNLINGTTPSDQSILKVLEKLAYSPDGRHWQLGQEEGLQLTLDLNIEPISSVLTGLDFPKQADKIPHDQIIYALAKIAIAVGLKPYIGKKEQSTGYWNGEAFKDISLEKLPIDKLGKWDRDKIQQIDLIWFNNLGDAVFAFEVETSTPITTGIDRFMELLKIYPELAGKLVLIVPPKRVNKLKKILKDSHYIGHPLYMENKLVYSFSNQIAEVYQKLSSSTKLELSAVFASIEFILKKPEI
;
A
#
# COMPACT_ATOMS: atom_id res chain seq x y z
N MET A 1 -0.74 -40.19 -1.76
CA MET A 1 -1.84 -39.98 -2.73
C MET A 1 -3.06 -39.44 -2.03
N ARG A 2 -3.49 -38.21 -2.37
CA ARG A 2 -4.88 -37.72 -2.32
C ARG A 2 -4.96 -36.59 -3.35
N TYR A 3 -6.04 -36.56 -4.11
CA TYR A 3 -6.13 -35.80 -5.36
C TYR A 3 -6.48 -34.33 -5.10
N THR A 4 -5.75 -33.40 -5.71
CA THR A 4 -6.24 -32.03 -5.93
C THR A 4 -6.72 -31.93 -7.37
N LYS A 5 -7.99 -32.26 -7.56
CA LYS A 5 -8.68 -32.21 -8.86
C LYS A 5 -9.02 -30.75 -9.16
N ILE A 6 -8.23 -30.07 -9.98
CA ILE A 6 -8.66 -28.78 -10.55
C ILE A 6 -9.71 -29.10 -11.62
N LEU A 7 -10.98 -29.04 -11.23
CA LEU A 7 -12.09 -29.19 -12.16
C LEU A 7 -12.07 -28.00 -13.13
N THR A 8 -12.04 -28.29 -14.43
CA THR A 8 -12.45 -27.36 -15.47
C THR A 8 -13.98 -27.35 -15.52
N PRO A 9 -14.67 -26.22 -15.25
CA PRO A 9 -16.07 -26.10 -15.59
C PRO A 9 -16.24 -25.93 -17.11
N ASP A 10 -17.47 -26.11 -17.57
CA ASP A 10 -17.90 -26.04 -18.97
C ASP A 10 -17.54 -24.70 -19.68
N SER A 11 -17.52 -24.69 -21.00
CA SER A 11 -17.17 -23.54 -21.86
C SER A 11 -18.33 -22.54 -22.06
N SER A 12 -19.45 -22.74 -21.37
CA SER A 12 -20.72 -22.02 -21.60
C SER A 12 -21.04 -20.91 -20.59
N LYS A 13 -20.24 -20.70 -19.54
CA LYS A 13 -20.44 -19.63 -18.53
C LYS A 13 -19.12 -19.03 -18.01
N PRO A 14 -19.06 -17.73 -17.68
CA PRO A 14 -17.88 -17.10 -17.08
C PRO A 14 -17.61 -17.67 -15.68
N LYS A 15 -16.33 -17.77 -15.31
CA LYS A 15 -15.86 -18.43 -14.08
C LYS A 15 -15.07 -17.46 -13.22
N THR A 16 -15.33 -17.42 -11.92
CA THR A 16 -14.47 -16.78 -10.93
C THR A 16 -13.86 -17.85 -10.04
N LEU A 17 -12.53 -17.98 -10.04
CA LEU A 17 -11.80 -18.84 -9.12
C LEU A 17 -11.14 -17.94 -8.06
N TYR A 18 -11.64 -17.97 -6.83
CA TYR A 18 -11.07 -17.21 -5.72
C TYR A 18 -9.81 -17.90 -5.19
N LEU A 19 -8.65 -17.57 -5.77
CA LEU A 19 -7.35 -17.83 -5.16
C LEU A 19 -7.13 -16.79 -4.06
N THR A 20 -7.22 -17.22 -2.80
CA THR A 20 -7.10 -16.33 -1.63
C THR A 20 -5.64 -15.97 -1.32
N THR A 21 -5.00 -15.25 -2.25
CA THR A 21 -3.73 -14.55 -2.04
C THR A 21 -3.79 -13.19 -2.76
N MET A 22 -3.89 -12.12 -1.97
CA MET A 22 -3.56 -10.74 -2.35
C MET A 22 -4.30 -10.12 -3.55
N GLY A 23 -5.58 -10.41 -3.75
CA GLY A 23 -6.51 -9.47 -4.42
C GLY A 23 -6.32 -9.18 -5.91
N ILE A 24 -5.40 -9.85 -6.60
CA ILE A 24 -5.22 -9.71 -8.06
C ILE A 24 -6.23 -10.61 -8.77
N ALA A 25 -7.23 -10.00 -9.42
CA ALA A 25 -8.02 -10.69 -10.43
C ALA A 25 -7.18 -10.81 -11.72
N ILE A 26 -6.58 -11.98 -11.94
CA ILE A 26 -5.95 -12.31 -13.22
C ILE A 26 -7.02 -12.97 -14.09
N ASP A 27 -7.55 -12.24 -15.06
CA ASP A 27 -8.62 -12.72 -15.96
C ASP A 27 -8.17 -13.91 -16.84
N ASP A 28 -6.88 -13.98 -17.18
CA ASP A 28 -6.26 -15.14 -17.84
C ASP A 28 -4.88 -15.48 -17.26
N ILE A 29 -4.81 -16.55 -16.48
CA ILE A 29 -3.55 -17.11 -15.93
C ILE A 29 -2.77 -17.97 -16.95
N THR A 30 -3.31 -18.20 -18.15
CA THR A 30 -2.71 -19.07 -19.18
C THR A 30 -1.27 -18.70 -19.54
N PRO A 31 -0.86 -17.42 -19.69
CA PRO A 31 0.54 -17.09 -20.01
C PRO A 31 1.52 -17.61 -18.95
N LEU A 32 1.17 -17.47 -17.68
CA LEU A 32 1.97 -17.87 -16.52
C LEU A 32 1.98 -19.40 -16.34
N LEU A 33 0.87 -20.06 -16.67
CA LEU A 33 0.82 -21.53 -16.75
C LEU A 33 1.65 -22.09 -17.91
N LYS A 34 1.71 -21.42 -19.08
CA LYS A 34 2.53 -21.83 -20.24
C LYS A 34 4.04 -21.75 -19.97
N GLU A 35 4.47 -20.91 -19.04
CA GLU A 35 5.86 -20.80 -18.62
C GLU A 35 6.31 -22.09 -17.91
N GLU A 36 5.60 -22.46 -16.82
CA GLU A 36 6.03 -23.53 -15.91
C GLU A 36 5.42 -24.92 -16.19
N PHE A 37 4.31 -25.01 -16.92
CA PHE A 37 3.54 -26.25 -17.11
C PHE A 37 3.35 -26.59 -18.59
N ASN A 38 3.29 -27.90 -18.89
CA ASN A 38 2.86 -28.41 -20.18
C ASN A 38 1.33 -28.57 -20.17
N PHE A 39 0.62 -27.88 -21.06
CA PHE A 39 -0.80 -28.15 -21.31
C PHE A 39 -0.95 -29.43 -22.15
N SER A 40 -1.95 -30.24 -21.83
CA SER A 40 -2.30 -31.46 -22.56
C SER A 40 -3.64 -31.25 -23.28
N GLU A 41 -3.60 -31.15 -24.61
CA GLU A 41 -4.79 -30.97 -25.46
C GLU A 41 -5.75 -32.17 -25.43
N LEU A 42 -5.29 -33.34 -24.96
CA LEU A 42 -6.08 -34.58 -24.94
C LEU A 42 -7.06 -34.68 -23.76
N ASP A 43 -6.72 -34.06 -22.63
CA ASP A 43 -7.52 -34.09 -21.38
C ASP A 43 -7.73 -32.70 -20.77
N HIS A 44 -7.23 -31.65 -21.44
CA HIS A 44 -7.23 -30.25 -21.02
C HIS A 44 -6.63 -30.02 -19.62
N LEU A 45 -5.64 -30.83 -19.23
CA LEU A 45 -4.93 -30.71 -17.96
C LEU A 45 -3.55 -30.08 -18.11
N TRP A 46 -3.19 -29.23 -17.15
CA TRP A 46 -1.83 -28.74 -16.95
C TRP A 46 -1.01 -29.78 -16.19
N ARG A 47 0.20 -30.06 -16.69
CA ARG A 47 1.11 -31.06 -16.13
C ARG A 47 2.47 -30.40 -15.87
N ILE A 48 3.07 -30.70 -14.71
CA ILE A 48 4.42 -30.24 -14.39
C ILE A 48 5.36 -30.73 -15.48
N ARG A 49 6.23 -29.85 -15.99
CA ARG A 49 7.28 -30.23 -16.94
C ARG A 49 8.15 -31.35 -16.36
N THR A 50 8.52 -32.33 -17.18
CA THR A 50 9.32 -33.48 -16.74
C THR A 50 10.70 -33.03 -16.23
N ASN A 51 11.14 -33.62 -15.12
CA ASN A 51 12.37 -33.24 -14.38
C ASN A 51 12.40 -31.81 -13.78
N THR A 52 11.28 -31.09 -13.75
CA THR A 52 11.20 -29.76 -13.13
C THR A 52 10.59 -29.84 -11.73
N LYS A 53 11.21 -29.18 -10.75
CA LYS A 53 10.58 -28.93 -9.44
C LYS A 53 9.75 -27.64 -9.58
N ILE A 54 8.52 -27.62 -9.06
CA ILE A 54 7.75 -26.38 -8.95
C ILE A 54 8.56 -25.41 -8.10
N GLY A 55 8.93 -24.26 -8.67
CA GLY A 55 9.63 -23.20 -7.96
C GLY A 55 8.78 -22.58 -6.86
N CYS A 56 9.41 -22.14 -5.77
CA CYS A 56 8.74 -21.31 -4.78
C CYS A 56 9.03 -19.84 -5.09
N PHE A 57 8.20 -19.24 -5.95
CA PHE A 57 8.37 -17.88 -6.47
C PHE A 57 8.12 -16.77 -5.44
N ILE A 58 7.54 -17.11 -4.29
CA ILE A 58 7.32 -16.18 -3.17
C ILE A 58 8.59 -16.17 -2.30
N PRO A 59 9.20 -15.00 -2.04
CA PRO A 59 10.37 -14.88 -1.17
C PRO A 59 10.15 -15.53 0.20
N LEU A 60 11.24 -16.02 0.80
CA LEU A 60 11.17 -16.78 2.05
C LEU A 60 10.63 -15.95 3.21
N GLU A 61 10.99 -14.66 3.29
CA GLU A 61 10.52 -13.73 4.32
C GLU A 61 8.99 -13.48 4.21
N ASP A 62 8.47 -13.30 3.00
CA ASP A 62 7.03 -13.11 2.76
C ASP A 62 6.21 -14.34 3.15
N ARG A 63 6.73 -15.54 2.85
CA ARG A 63 6.10 -16.80 3.28
C ARG A 63 6.09 -16.95 4.79
N ILE A 64 7.19 -16.58 5.47
CA ILE A 64 7.25 -16.57 6.94
C ILE A 64 6.21 -15.58 7.49
N ARG A 65 6.18 -14.33 6.99
CA ARG A 65 5.19 -13.31 7.39
C ARG A 65 3.75 -13.80 7.21
N PHE A 66 3.43 -14.42 6.06
CA PHE A 66 2.10 -14.93 5.78
C PHE A 66 1.66 -16.00 6.81
N TYR A 67 2.48 -17.04 7.03
CA TYR A 67 2.11 -18.12 7.96
C TYR A 67 2.12 -17.67 9.43
N LEU A 68 2.99 -16.73 9.81
CA LEU A 68 2.96 -16.10 11.13
C LEU A 68 1.66 -15.32 11.36
N LEU A 69 1.25 -14.48 10.40
CA LEU A 69 0.01 -13.70 10.51
C LEU A 69 -1.23 -14.60 10.60
N ASP A 70 -1.32 -15.65 9.77
CA ASP A 70 -2.45 -16.58 9.79
C ASP A 70 -2.55 -17.30 11.16
N PHE A 71 -1.44 -17.89 11.62
CA PHE A 71 -1.38 -18.61 12.89
C PHE A 71 -1.69 -17.71 14.11
N LEU A 72 -1.04 -16.54 14.19
CA LEU A 72 -1.23 -15.63 15.32
C LEU A 72 -2.61 -14.96 15.31
N THR A 73 -3.18 -14.71 14.13
CA THR A 73 -4.57 -14.25 14.00
C THR A 73 -5.56 -15.32 14.47
N ALA A 74 -5.34 -16.59 14.13
CA ALA A 74 -6.14 -17.70 14.62
C ALA A 74 -6.04 -17.86 16.15
N LYS A 75 -4.84 -17.76 16.73
CA LYS A 75 -4.62 -17.76 18.19
C LYS A 75 -5.32 -16.58 18.88
N LYS A 76 -5.21 -15.35 18.34
CA LYS A 76 -5.91 -14.15 18.84
C LYS A 76 -7.43 -14.30 18.82
N ARG A 77 -8.02 -14.86 17.74
CA ARG A 77 -9.47 -15.17 17.66
C ARG A 77 -9.93 -16.17 18.72
N GLN A 78 -9.04 -17.04 19.20
CA GLN A 78 -9.31 -18.00 20.28
C GLN A 78 -9.04 -17.43 21.69
N GLY A 79 -8.60 -16.17 21.81
CA GLY A 79 -8.17 -15.59 23.09
C GLY A 79 -6.91 -16.24 23.67
N LYS A 80 -6.05 -16.82 22.82
CA LYS A 80 -4.85 -17.57 23.21
C LYS A 80 -3.58 -16.92 22.69
N VAL A 81 -2.50 -17.14 23.44
CA VAL A 81 -1.11 -16.83 23.06
C VAL A 81 -0.42 -18.09 22.51
N ALA A 82 0.83 -17.95 22.04
CA ALA A 82 1.62 -19.10 21.57
C ALA A 82 3.09 -19.00 21.98
N THR A 83 3.73 -20.12 22.32
CA THR A 83 5.19 -20.16 22.47
C THR A 83 5.90 -20.14 21.13
N PHE A 84 7.21 -19.84 21.14
CA PHE A 84 8.03 -19.92 19.91
C PHE A 84 8.01 -21.32 19.30
N ASP A 85 8.10 -22.38 20.12
CA ASP A 85 8.07 -23.77 19.66
C ASP A 85 6.72 -24.13 18.99
N GLU A 86 5.59 -23.66 19.54
CA GLU A 86 4.28 -23.83 18.91
C GLU A 86 4.20 -23.13 17.55
N ILE A 87 4.77 -21.93 17.43
CA ILE A 87 4.84 -21.17 16.18
C ILE A 87 5.69 -21.94 15.15
N ILE A 88 6.89 -22.35 15.52
CA ILE A 88 7.81 -23.12 14.68
C ILE A 88 7.13 -24.41 14.20
N PHE A 89 6.51 -25.18 15.11
CA PHE A 89 5.79 -26.41 14.77
C PHE A 89 4.63 -26.19 13.79
N ALA A 90 3.92 -25.07 13.90
CA ALA A 90 2.80 -24.75 13.02
C ALA A 90 3.24 -24.24 11.63
N ILE A 91 4.27 -23.40 11.54
CA ILE A 91 4.63 -22.74 10.27
C ILE A 91 5.70 -23.50 9.47
N MET A 92 6.66 -24.17 10.13
CA MET A 92 7.77 -24.85 9.43
C MET A 92 7.34 -25.86 8.37
N PRO A 93 6.33 -26.73 8.60
CA PRO A 93 5.89 -27.69 7.58
C PRO A 93 5.49 -27.04 6.25
N ASN A 94 4.99 -25.80 6.28
CA ASN A 94 4.53 -25.07 5.10
C ASN A 94 5.66 -24.33 4.35
N LEU A 95 6.82 -24.15 4.99
CA LEU A 95 7.94 -23.36 4.48
C LEU A 95 8.96 -24.19 3.67
N ILE A 96 8.95 -25.52 3.82
CA ILE A 96 9.94 -26.49 3.29
C ILE A 96 9.97 -26.57 1.75
N ASN A 97 9.00 -26.02 1.03
CA ASN A 97 8.85 -26.11 -0.44
C ASN A 97 9.92 -25.37 -1.29
N GLY A 98 11.11 -25.10 -0.76
CA GLY A 98 12.24 -24.55 -1.54
C GLY A 98 13.52 -24.37 -0.73
N THR A 99 13.40 -23.69 0.41
CA THR A 99 14.51 -23.43 1.34
C THR A 99 13.96 -23.48 2.75
N THR A 100 14.54 -24.31 3.63
CA THR A 100 14.18 -24.33 5.05
C THR A 100 14.76 -23.09 5.74
N PRO A 101 13.94 -22.21 6.33
CA PRO A 101 14.44 -21.07 7.09
C PRO A 101 15.09 -21.52 8.40
N SER A 102 15.99 -20.69 8.92
CA SER A 102 16.50 -20.86 10.29
C SER A 102 15.52 -20.29 11.32
N ASP A 103 15.59 -20.77 12.56
CA ASP A 103 14.80 -20.22 13.66
C ASP A 103 15.08 -18.72 13.86
N GLN A 104 16.33 -18.27 13.67
CA GLN A 104 16.68 -16.84 13.66
C GLN A 104 16.01 -16.06 12.53
N SER A 105 15.81 -16.67 11.36
CA SER A 105 15.08 -16.05 10.24
C SER A 105 13.60 -15.88 10.58
N ILE A 106 13.00 -16.86 11.26
CA ILE A 106 11.60 -16.79 11.71
C ILE A 106 11.46 -15.78 12.85
N LEU A 107 12.35 -15.83 13.84
CA LEU A 107 12.34 -14.94 14.99
C LEU A 107 12.42 -13.47 14.55
N LYS A 108 13.31 -13.11 13.61
CA LYS A 108 13.39 -11.75 13.06
C LYS A 108 12.09 -11.25 12.41
N VAL A 109 11.26 -12.14 11.88
CA VAL A 109 9.96 -11.79 11.27
C VAL A 109 8.83 -11.86 12.30
N LEU A 110 9.03 -12.54 13.42
CA LEU A 110 8.12 -12.62 14.58
C LEU A 110 8.36 -11.49 15.61
N GLU A 111 9.56 -10.93 15.64
CA GLU A 111 9.90 -9.67 16.32
C GLU A 111 9.37 -8.46 15.54
N LYS A 112 9.16 -8.61 14.23
CA LYS A 112 8.14 -7.86 13.48
C LYS A 112 6.76 -8.48 13.78
N LEU A 113 5.66 -7.79 13.49
CA LEU A 113 4.27 -8.33 13.58
C LEU A 113 3.74 -8.65 15.00
N ALA A 114 4.57 -9.12 15.94
CA ALA A 114 4.16 -9.63 17.25
C ALA A 114 5.10 -9.19 18.39
N TYR A 115 4.68 -9.44 19.63
CA TYR A 115 5.49 -9.15 20.82
C TYR A 115 5.29 -10.22 21.89
N SER A 116 6.24 -10.30 22.83
CA SER A 116 6.19 -11.22 23.97
C SER A 116 6.39 -10.48 25.30
N PRO A 117 5.33 -10.30 26.13
CA PRO A 117 5.44 -9.58 27.41
C PRO A 117 6.36 -10.25 28.43
N ASP A 118 6.51 -11.57 28.35
CA ASP A 118 7.24 -12.41 29.32
C ASP A 118 8.46 -13.13 28.71
N GLY A 119 8.79 -12.82 27.44
CA GLY A 119 9.86 -13.46 26.68
C GLY A 119 9.59 -14.93 26.33
N ARG A 120 8.38 -15.45 26.53
CA ARG A 120 8.00 -16.86 26.29
C ARG A 120 6.79 -17.01 25.40
N HIS A 121 5.77 -16.19 25.62
CA HIS A 121 4.50 -16.24 24.90
C HIS A 121 4.36 -15.03 23.98
N TRP A 122 4.17 -15.31 22.69
CA TRP A 122 3.98 -14.33 21.63
C TRP A 122 2.50 -14.10 21.36
N GLN A 123 2.16 -12.84 21.07
CA GLN A 123 0.81 -12.44 20.70
C GLN A 123 0.80 -11.29 19.68
N LEU A 124 -0.27 -11.23 18.88
CA LEU A 124 -0.40 -10.34 17.73
C LEU A 124 -0.73 -8.90 18.17
N GLY A 125 0.33 -8.14 18.46
CA GLY A 125 0.41 -6.68 18.63
C GLY A 125 -0.26 -6.10 19.87
N GLN A 126 0.45 -5.22 20.60
CA GLN A 126 -0.15 -4.12 21.37
C GLN A 126 0.86 -3.05 21.83
N GLU A 127 1.04 -2.03 20.99
CA GLU A 127 0.74 -0.64 21.34
C GLU A 127 0.05 -0.05 20.10
N GLU A 128 -0.94 0.82 20.22
CA GLU A 128 -1.80 1.20 19.08
C GLU A 128 -1.06 2.04 18.01
N GLY A 129 0.15 2.53 18.28
CA GLY A 129 1.09 3.05 17.28
C GLY A 129 1.90 1.96 16.55
N LEU A 130 2.24 0.86 17.23
CA LEU A 130 3.25 -0.10 16.76
C LEU A 130 2.80 -0.95 15.58
N GLN A 131 1.49 -1.27 15.45
CA GLN A 131 0.99 -2.10 14.35
C GLN A 131 1.27 -1.46 12.98
N LEU A 132 1.01 -0.16 12.85
CA LEU A 132 1.32 0.60 11.64
C LEU A 132 2.83 0.80 11.47
N THR A 133 3.58 0.99 12.56
CA THR A 133 5.04 1.10 12.52
C THR A 133 5.68 -0.21 12.01
N LEU A 134 5.12 -1.36 12.37
CA LEU A 134 5.58 -2.70 11.98
C LEU A 134 5.13 -3.11 10.58
N ASP A 135 3.90 -2.82 10.17
CA ASP A 135 3.44 -3.03 8.80
C ASP A 135 4.12 -2.09 7.79
N LEU A 136 4.82 -1.06 8.27
CA LEU A 136 5.55 -0.07 7.47
C LEU A 136 7.08 -0.04 7.76
N ASN A 137 7.57 -0.89 8.68
CA ASN A 137 8.97 -1.01 9.13
C ASN A 137 9.64 0.31 9.59
N ILE A 138 8.85 1.28 10.06
CA ILE A 138 9.30 2.66 10.31
C ILE A 138 10.13 2.78 11.60
N GLU A 139 11.21 3.57 11.55
CA GLU A 139 11.90 4.06 12.74
C GLU A 139 11.29 5.40 13.17
N PRO A 140 10.68 5.52 14.37
CA PRO A 140 9.95 6.73 14.76
C PRO A 140 10.89 7.88 15.13
N ILE A 141 11.19 8.74 14.15
CA ILE A 141 11.76 10.06 14.41
C ILE A 141 10.64 10.94 14.97
N SER A 142 10.45 10.91 16.30
CA SER A 142 9.52 11.78 17.03
C SER A 142 9.96 13.25 16.96
N SER A 143 9.81 13.87 15.78
CA SER A 143 10.10 15.28 15.55
C SER A 143 8.85 16.12 15.70
N VAL A 144 8.97 17.26 16.40
CA VAL A 144 7.91 18.27 16.47
C VAL A 144 7.78 18.92 15.10
N LEU A 145 6.58 18.90 14.51
CA LEU A 145 6.31 19.64 13.28
C LEU A 145 6.40 21.14 13.55
N THR A 146 7.18 21.85 12.73
CA THR A 146 7.17 23.32 12.71
C THR A 146 5.80 23.84 12.33
N GLY A 147 5.26 24.82 13.06
CA GLY A 147 4.00 25.46 12.69
C GLY A 147 4.08 26.12 11.30
N LEU A 148 3.00 26.01 10.53
CA LEU A 148 2.84 26.66 9.23
C LEU A 148 1.58 27.55 9.23
N ASP A 149 1.71 28.76 8.70
CA ASP A 149 0.56 29.63 8.43
C ASP A 149 -0.04 29.32 7.06
N PHE A 150 -1.34 29.07 7.00
CA PHE A 150 -2.07 28.71 5.78
C PHE A 150 -3.06 29.82 5.42
N PRO A 151 -3.24 30.15 4.12
CA PRO A 151 -4.26 31.11 3.71
C PRO A 151 -5.66 30.75 4.23
N LYS A 152 -6.28 31.68 4.97
CA LYS A 152 -7.63 31.52 5.55
C LYS A 152 -8.71 31.17 4.53
N GLN A 153 -8.51 31.52 3.26
CA GLN A 153 -9.40 31.13 2.17
C GLN A 153 -8.92 29.81 1.57
N ALA A 154 -9.69 28.74 1.79
CA ALA A 154 -9.40 27.37 1.31
C ALA A 154 -8.99 27.31 -0.18
N ASP A 155 -9.64 28.11 -1.03
CA ASP A 155 -9.39 28.17 -2.47
C ASP A 155 -8.09 28.88 -2.91
N LYS A 156 -7.32 29.41 -1.95
CA LYS A 156 -6.05 30.12 -2.14
C LYS A 156 -4.84 29.42 -1.50
N ILE A 157 -5.04 28.27 -0.84
CA ILE A 157 -3.93 27.49 -0.30
C ILE A 157 -3.09 26.97 -1.50
N PRO A 158 -1.77 27.29 -1.59
CA PRO A 158 -0.95 26.91 -2.72
C PRO A 158 -0.74 25.39 -2.85
N HIS A 159 -0.48 24.96 -4.09
CA HIS A 159 -0.10 23.60 -4.46
C HIS A 159 1.08 23.10 -3.62
N ASP A 160 2.21 23.78 -3.74
CA ASP A 160 3.45 23.52 -3.01
C ASP A 160 3.25 23.50 -1.49
N GLN A 161 2.44 24.39 -0.91
CA GLN A 161 2.21 24.42 0.53
C GLN A 161 1.59 23.12 1.05
N ILE A 162 0.67 22.52 0.28
CA ILE A 162 0.00 21.26 0.64
C ILE A 162 0.98 20.08 0.50
N ILE A 163 1.76 20.04 -0.58
CA ILE A 163 2.80 19.01 -0.79
C ILE A 163 3.82 19.06 0.35
N TYR A 164 4.32 20.25 0.67
CA TYR A 164 5.25 20.45 1.78
C TYR A 164 4.67 20.00 3.12
N ALA A 165 3.44 20.43 3.44
CA ALA A 165 2.76 20.05 4.67
C ALA A 165 2.67 18.52 4.83
N LEU A 166 2.26 17.81 3.78
CA LEU A 166 2.16 16.34 3.78
C LEU A 166 3.53 15.66 3.79
N ALA A 167 4.54 16.20 3.10
CA ALA A 167 5.90 15.66 3.13
C ALA A 167 6.54 15.79 4.52
N LYS A 168 6.34 16.93 5.21
CA LYS A 168 6.81 17.10 6.60
C LYS A 168 6.03 16.18 7.56
N ILE A 169 4.71 16.00 7.38
CA ILE A 169 3.94 15.00 8.16
C ILE A 169 4.54 13.61 8.01
N ALA A 170 4.85 13.17 6.79
CA ALA A 170 5.48 11.87 6.54
C ALA A 170 6.81 11.72 7.28
N ILE A 171 7.72 12.68 7.10
CA ILE A 171 9.03 12.69 7.77
C ILE A 171 8.87 12.64 9.29
N ALA A 172 7.92 13.40 9.85
CA ALA A 172 7.71 13.50 11.28
C ALA A 172 7.10 12.25 11.94
N VAL A 173 6.60 11.30 11.15
CA VAL A 173 6.22 9.96 11.61
C VAL A 173 7.15 8.87 11.10
N GLY A 174 8.30 9.23 10.49
CA GLY A 174 9.32 8.31 9.99
C GLY A 174 9.04 7.67 8.61
N LEU A 175 8.01 8.14 7.90
CA LEU A 175 7.77 7.78 6.49
C LEU A 175 8.74 8.53 5.56
N LYS A 176 9.02 7.94 4.40
CA LYS A 176 9.88 8.50 3.35
C LYS A 176 9.00 9.12 2.24
N PRO A 177 8.83 10.45 2.18
CA PRO A 177 8.12 11.07 1.07
C PRO A 177 8.92 10.96 -0.23
N TYR A 178 8.21 10.70 -1.33
CA TYR A 178 8.67 10.90 -2.69
C TYR A 178 7.77 11.95 -3.34
N ILE A 179 8.30 13.15 -3.55
CA ILE A 179 7.63 14.24 -4.26
C ILE A 179 7.81 14.02 -5.77
N GLY A 180 6.80 14.37 -6.58
CA GLY A 180 6.82 14.23 -8.03
C GLY A 180 8.02 14.92 -8.69
N LYS A 181 8.56 14.35 -9.79
CA LYS A 181 9.80 14.85 -10.42
C LYS A 181 9.71 16.28 -10.93
N LYS A 182 8.54 16.70 -11.40
CA LYS A 182 8.27 18.09 -11.77
C LYS A 182 8.33 19.00 -10.54
N GLU A 183 7.70 18.60 -9.46
CA GLU A 183 7.60 19.31 -8.19
C GLU A 183 8.96 19.38 -7.48
N GLN A 184 9.78 18.33 -7.54
CA GLN A 184 11.18 18.33 -7.08
C GLN A 184 12.06 19.36 -7.81
N SER A 185 11.74 19.70 -9.07
CA SER A 185 12.61 20.53 -9.93
C SER A 185 12.51 22.03 -9.64
N THR A 186 11.35 22.49 -9.16
CA THR A 186 11.07 23.92 -8.89
C THR A 186 10.46 24.19 -7.51
N GLY A 187 9.91 23.17 -6.85
CA GLY A 187 9.15 23.31 -5.62
C GLY A 187 10.03 23.66 -4.42
N TYR A 188 9.58 24.65 -3.65
CA TYR A 188 10.27 25.17 -2.48
C TYR A 188 9.24 25.77 -1.52
N TRP A 189 9.35 25.44 -0.24
CA TRP A 189 8.47 26.02 0.77
C TRP A 189 9.18 26.11 2.12
N ASN A 190 8.86 27.17 2.89
CA ASN A 190 9.31 27.34 4.28
C ASN A 190 10.84 27.16 4.51
N GLY A 191 11.68 27.55 3.55
CA GLY A 191 13.14 27.45 3.67
C GLY A 191 13.78 26.22 3.02
N GLU A 192 12.98 25.23 2.60
CA GLU A 192 13.47 23.93 2.10
C GLU A 192 13.02 23.69 0.64
N ALA A 193 13.91 23.17 -0.20
CA ALA A 193 13.56 22.74 -1.55
C ALA A 193 13.01 21.29 -1.52
N PHE A 194 12.05 20.98 -2.39
CA PHE A 194 11.35 19.70 -2.37
C PHE A 194 12.26 18.50 -2.65
N LYS A 195 13.30 18.69 -3.47
CA LYS A 195 14.36 17.69 -3.68
C LYS A 195 15.08 17.27 -2.39
N ASP A 196 15.20 18.15 -1.40
CA ASP A 196 16.00 17.94 -0.19
C ASP A 196 15.19 17.24 0.91
N ILE A 197 13.85 17.35 0.84
CA ILE A 197 12.88 16.67 1.72
C ILE A 197 12.18 15.49 1.02
N SER A 198 12.75 14.95 -0.05
CA SER A 198 12.18 13.86 -0.86
C SER A 198 13.21 12.78 -1.15
N LEU A 199 12.74 11.55 -1.35
CA LEU A 199 13.51 10.50 -2.00
C LEU A 199 13.96 10.96 -3.39
N GLU A 200 15.28 10.83 -3.67
CA GLU A 200 15.90 11.18 -4.95
C GLU A 200 15.35 10.33 -6.10
N LYS A 201 15.02 9.06 -5.83
CA LYS A 201 14.55 8.07 -6.81
C LYS A 201 13.30 7.38 -6.28
N LEU A 202 12.39 7.08 -7.20
CA LEU A 202 11.17 6.32 -6.95
C LEU A 202 11.57 4.88 -6.57
N PRO A 203 11.31 4.41 -5.34
CA PRO A 203 11.81 3.12 -4.81
C PRO A 203 10.98 1.92 -5.29
N ILE A 204 10.59 1.94 -6.57
CA ILE A 204 9.84 0.86 -7.21
C ILE A 204 10.74 0.21 -8.28
N ASP A 205 11.09 -1.04 -8.04
CA ASP A 205 11.91 -1.83 -8.96
C ASP A 205 11.11 -2.34 -10.16
N LYS A 206 11.82 -2.71 -11.23
CA LYS A 206 11.29 -3.39 -12.43
C LYS A 206 10.09 -2.72 -13.15
N LEU A 207 9.87 -1.43 -12.98
CA LEU A 207 8.90 -0.68 -13.80
C LEU A 207 9.32 -0.57 -15.27
N GLY A 208 8.33 -0.73 -16.18
CA GLY A 208 8.46 -0.30 -17.56
C GLY A 208 8.65 1.22 -17.65
N LYS A 209 9.25 1.69 -18.75
CA LYS A 209 9.53 3.13 -18.93
C LYS A 209 8.25 3.98 -18.80
N TRP A 210 7.17 3.54 -19.43
CA TRP A 210 5.89 4.24 -19.43
C TRP A 210 5.30 4.40 -18.02
N ASP A 211 5.25 3.29 -17.27
CA ASP A 211 4.69 3.26 -15.91
C ASP A 211 5.53 4.12 -14.97
N ARG A 212 6.87 4.03 -15.08
CA ARG A 212 7.80 4.90 -14.36
C ARG A 212 7.58 6.37 -14.71
N ASP A 213 7.46 6.70 -15.99
CA ASP A 213 7.26 8.07 -16.46
C ASP A 213 5.94 8.69 -15.98
N LYS A 214 4.91 7.88 -15.74
CA LYS A 214 3.65 8.29 -15.11
C LYS A 214 3.77 8.41 -13.59
N ILE A 215 4.22 7.36 -12.90
CA ILE A 215 4.22 7.29 -11.43
C ILE A 215 5.20 8.27 -10.81
N GLN A 216 6.36 8.51 -11.45
CA GLN A 216 7.35 9.49 -10.98
C GLN A 216 6.86 10.94 -11.00
N GLN A 217 5.67 11.19 -11.58
CA GLN A 217 5.04 12.51 -11.70
C GLN A 217 3.82 12.67 -10.78
N ILE A 218 3.52 11.69 -9.91
CA ILE A 218 2.54 11.87 -8.84
C ILE A 218 3.10 12.90 -7.85
N ASP A 219 2.30 13.93 -7.53
CA ASP A 219 2.73 15.07 -6.70
C ASP A 219 3.43 14.64 -5.40
N LEU A 220 2.89 13.64 -4.69
CA LEU A 220 3.49 13.05 -3.50
C LEU A 220 3.07 11.60 -3.28
N ILE A 221 4.03 10.72 -2.99
CA ILE A 221 3.81 9.36 -2.50
C ILE A 221 4.51 9.23 -1.14
N TRP A 222 3.86 8.62 -0.16
CA TRP A 222 4.50 8.24 1.10
C TRP A 222 4.98 6.79 0.99
N PHE A 223 6.27 6.57 1.19
CA PHE A 223 6.85 5.23 1.24
C PHE A 223 7.17 4.82 2.66
N ASN A 224 6.97 3.53 2.92
CA ASN A 224 7.39 2.87 4.14
C ASN A 224 8.92 2.68 4.13
N ASN A 225 9.47 2.11 5.19
CA ASN A 225 10.92 1.94 5.30
C ASN A 225 11.49 0.83 4.40
N LEU A 226 10.65 -0.11 3.96
CA LEU A 226 10.97 -1.21 3.01
C LEU A 226 10.92 -0.75 1.54
N GLY A 227 10.21 0.33 1.24
CA GLY A 227 9.96 0.82 -0.13
C GLY A 227 8.54 0.59 -0.65
N ASP A 228 7.60 0.13 0.18
CA ASP A 228 6.19 -0.01 -0.22
C ASP A 228 5.46 1.33 -0.12
N ALA A 229 4.59 1.60 -1.09
CA ALA A 229 3.77 2.81 -1.09
C ALA A 229 2.64 2.67 -0.05
N VAL A 230 2.38 3.75 0.70
CA VAL A 230 1.42 3.75 1.83
C VAL A 230 0.21 4.61 1.55
N PHE A 231 0.46 5.80 0.99
CA PHE A 231 -0.53 6.75 0.49
C PHE A 231 0.06 7.44 -0.74
N ALA A 232 -0.81 7.89 -1.65
CA ALA A 232 -0.42 8.77 -2.74
C ALA A 232 -1.41 9.94 -2.86
N PHE A 233 -0.89 11.11 -3.19
CA PHE A 233 -1.61 12.37 -3.18
C PHE A 233 -1.40 13.12 -4.51
N GLU A 234 -2.47 13.72 -5.01
CA GLU A 234 -2.50 14.55 -6.22
C GLU A 234 -3.25 15.84 -5.87
N VAL A 235 -2.60 17.00 -6.01
CA VAL A 235 -3.04 18.26 -5.42
C VAL A 235 -3.59 19.18 -6.52
N GLU A 236 -4.80 18.85 -6.96
CA GLU A 236 -5.44 19.35 -8.17
C GLU A 236 -6.03 20.78 -8.04
N THR A 237 -5.15 21.75 -7.82
CA THR A 237 -5.48 23.18 -7.68
C THR A 237 -5.89 23.84 -9.00
N SER A 238 -5.12 23.61 -10.06
CA SER A 238 -5.25 24.29 -11.36
C SER A 238 -5.28 23.31 -12.54
N THR A 239 -4.47 22.25 -12.48
CA THR A 239 -4.31 21.15 -13.45
C THR A 239 -5.60 20.37 -13.77
N PRO A 240 -5.63 19.53 -14.82
CA PRO A 240 -6.78 18.66 -15.11
C PRO A 240 -6.76 17.40 -14.22
N ILE A 241 -7.78 17.25 -13.37
CA ILE A 241 -7.98 16.13 -12.42
C ILE A 241 -7.80 14.72 -13.03
N THR A 242 -8.12 14.55 -14.31
CA THR A 242 -7.93 13.29 -15.03
C THR A 242 -6.47 12.85 -15.10
N THR A 243 -5.52 13.80 -15.12
CA THR A 243 -4.08 13.50 -15.19
C THR A 243 -3.60 12.82 -13.91
N GLY A 244 -4.02 13.28 -12.73
CA GLY A 244 -3.74 12.61 -11.46
C GLY A 244 -4.37 11.21 -11.39
N ILE A 245 -5.62 11.06 -11.85
CA ILE A 245 -6.30 9.76 -11.90
C ILE A 245 -5.53 8.75 -12.77
N ASP A 246 -5.07 9.15 -13.97
CA ASP A 246 -4.28 8.28 -14.84
C ASP A 246 -2.97 7.81 -14.19
N ARG A 247 -2.29 8.69 -13.43
CA ARG A 247 -1.06 8.31 -12.71
C ARG A 247 -1.35 7.34 -11.57
N PHE A 248 -2.43 7.55 -10.83
CA PHE A 248 -2.91 6.64 -9.80
C PHE A 248 -3.32 5.26 -10.37
N MET A 249 -3.87 5.20 -11.59
CA MET A 249 -4.15 3.93 -12.26
C MET A 249 -2.88 3.12 -12.53
N GLU A 250 -1.78 3.77 -12.92
CA GLU A 250 -0.49 3.09 -13.09
C GLU A 250 0.07 2.59 -11.76
N LEU A 251 -0.01 3.40 -10.69
CA LEU A 251 0.44 2.99 -9.35
C LEU A 251 -0.37 1.79 -8.80
N LEU A 252 -1.68 1.75 -9.04
CA LEU A 252 -2.58 0.65 -8.62
C LEU A 252 -2.28 -0.70 -9.29
N LYS A 253 -1.60 -0.72 -10.45
CA LYS A 253 -1.17 -1.98 -11.08
C LYS A 253 -0.05 -2.67 -10.30
N ILE A 254 0.69 -1.91 -9.49
CA ILE A 254 1.82 -2.38 -8.68
C ILE A 254 1.41 -2.57 -7.22
N TYR A 255 0.62 -1.63 -6.68
CA TYR A 255 0.15 -1.61 -5.29
C TYR A 255 -1.39 -1.59 -5.22
N PRO A 256 -2.10 -2.70 -5.50
CA PRO A 256 -3.56 -2.76 -5.47
C PRO A 256 -4.17 -2.38 -4.10
N GLU A 257 -3.43 -2.62 -3.01
CA GLU A 257 -3.80 -2.31 -1.62
C GLU A 257 -3.79 -0.82 -1.27
N LEU A 258 -3.35 0.05 -2.19
CA LEU A 258 -3.56 1.50 -2.09
C LEU A 258 -5.01 1.91 -2.37
N ALA A 259 -5.91 1.00 -2.78
CA ALA A 259 -7.34 1.31 -2.89
C ALA A 259 -7.89 1.89 -1.57
N GLY A 260 -8.42 3.12 -1.62
CA GLY A 260 -8.86 3.91 -0.46
C GLY A 260 -7.81 4.87 0.11
N LYS A 261 -6.55 4.79 -0.35
CA LYS A 261 -5.38 5.59 0.09
C LYS A 261 -4.79 6.48 -1.01
N LEU A 262 -5.51 6.62 -2.11
CA LEU A 262 -5.19 7.48 -3.26
C LEU A 262 -6.05 8.74 -3.16
N VAL A 263 -5.43 9.86 -2.83
CA VAL A 263 -6.11 11.05 -2.34
C VAL A 263 -6.01 12.19 -3.35
N LEU A 264 -7.15 12.56 -3.93
CA LEU A 264 -7.28 13.80 -4.70
C LEU A 264 -7.53 14.98 -3.74
N ILE A 265 -6.58 15.89 -3.62
CA ILE A 265 -6.73 17.09 -2.79
C ILE A 265 -7.19 18.24 -3.68
N VAL A 266 -8.40 18.73 -3.43
CA VAL A 266 -9.03 19.77 -4.26
C VAL A 266 -9.41 21.02 -3.46
N PRO A 267 -9.27 22.22 -4.04
CA PRO A 267 -9.97 23.41 -3.54
C PRO A 267 -11.49 23.20 -3.52
N PRO A 268 -12.23 23.68 -2.50
CA PRO A 268 -13.69 23.55 -2.45
C PRO A 268 -14.42 23.99 -3.73
N LYS A 269 -13.98 25.07 -4.40
CA LYS A 269 -14.57 25.53 -5.68
C LYS A 269 -14.50 24.49 -6.82
N ARG A 270 -13.65 23.46 -6.70
CA ARG A 270 -13.43 22.43 -7.73
C ARG A 270 -14.21 21.14 -7.49
N VAL A 271 -14.89 20.98 -6.35
CA VAL A 271 -15.61 19.73 -6.00
C VAL A 271 -16.65 19.32 -7.05
N ASN A 272 -17.39 20.29 -7.62
CA ASN A 272 -18.39 19.99 -8.65
C ASN A 272 -17.75 19.49 -9.95
N LYS A 273 -16.54 19.97 -10.28
CA LYS A 273 -15.76 19.48 -11.43
C LYS A 273 -15.21 18.08 -11.17
N LEU A 274 -14.75 17.80 -9.95
CA LEU A 274 -14.35 16.45 -9.52
C LEU A 274 -15.51 15.46 -9.63
N LYS A 275 -16.66 15.76 -9.01
CA LYS A 275 -17.86 14.92 -9.07
C LYS A 275 -18.30 14.68 -10.52
N LYS A 276 -18.33 15.73 -11.35
CA LYS A 276 -18.65 15.59 -12.78
C LYS A 276 -17.67 14.68 -13.51
N ILE A 277 -16.36 14.80 -13.29
CA ILE A 277 -15.36 13.92 -13.92
C ILE A 277 -15.57 12.47 -13.49
N LEU A 278 -15.76 12.21 -12.20
CA LEU A 278 -15.97 10.85 -11.70
C LEU A 278 -17.29 10.25 -12.22
N LYS A 279 -18.32 11.06 -12.44
CA LYS A 279 -19.63 10.65 -13.01
C LYS A 279 -19.63 10.45 -14.54
N ASP A 280 -18.95 11.32 -15.27
CA ASP A 280 -19.00 11.35 -16.75
C ASP A 280 -17.87 10.54 -17.41
N SER A 281 -16.88 10.07 -16.64
CA SER A 281 -15.72 9.36 -17.18
C SER A 281 -15.98 7.90 -17.52
N HIS A 282 -15.19 7.40 -18.47
CA HIS A 282 -15.02 5.97 -18.77
C HIS A 282 -14.39 5.15 -17.62
N TYR A 283 -14.12 5.76 -16.45
CA TYR A 283 -13.73 4.99 -15.26
C TYR A 283 -14.93 4.25 -14.64
N ILE A 284 -16.16 4.75 -14.85
CA ILE A 284 -17.40 3.99 -14.57
C ILE A 284 -17.55 2.91 -15.64
N GLY A 285 -17.58 1.65 -15.21
CA GLY A 285 -17.87 0.50 -16.08
C GLY A 285 -16.66 -0.23 -16.67
N HIS A 286 -15.43 0.24 -16.42
CA HIS A 286 -14.23 -0.59 -16.59
C HIS A 286 -14.10 -1.54 -15.38
N PRO A 287 -13.51 -2.75 -15.49
CA PRO A 287 -13.33 -3.71 -14.37
C PRO A 287 -12.54 -3.22 -13.14
N LEU A 288 -12.19 -1.93 -13.06
CA LEU A 288 -11.36 -1.35 -12.00
C LEU A 288 -12.06 -0.30 -11.12
N TYR A 289 -13.30 0.14 -11.41
CA TYR A 289 -14.11 1.09 -10.62
C TYR A 289 -13.30 2.10 -9.77
N MET A 290 -12.67 3.09 -10.41
CA MET A 290 -11.76 4.02 -9.73
C MET A 290 -12.45 4.84 -8.63
N GLU A 291 -13.73 5.12 -8.76
CA GLU A 291 -14.58 5.75 -7.74
C GLU A 291 -14.54 5.06 -6.36
N ASN A 292 -14.30 3.75 -6.33
CA ASN A 292 -14.24 2.94 -5.12
C ASN A 292 -12.81 2.78 -4.57
N LYS A 293 -11.80 3.22 -5.35
CA LYS A 293 -10.37 3.15 -5.03
C LYS A 293 -9.76 4.51 -4.71
N LEU A 294 -10.37 5.58 -5.20
CA LEU A 294 -10.00 6.96 -4.90
C LEU A 294 -10.81 7.49 -3.72
N VAL A 295 -10.19 8.42 -3.01
CA VAL A 295 -10.86 9.33 -2.07
C VAL A 295 -10.42 10.75 -2.38
N TYR A 296 -11.14 11.73 -1.85
CA TYR A 296 -10.75 13.13 -1.97
C TYR A 296 -10.78 13.84 -0.63
N SER A 297 -10.06 14.94 -0.51
CA SER A 297 -10.14 15.84 0.64
C SER A 297 -10.00 17.29 0.19
N PHE A 298 -10.40 18.23 1.03
CA PHE A 298 -10.27 19.65 0.72
C PHE A 298 -8.92 20.23 1.18
N SER A 299 -8.38 21.16 0.41
CA SER A 299 -7.12 21.86 0.72
C SER A 299 -7.07 22.44 2.15
N ASN A 300 -8.19 22.94 2.67
CA ASN A 300 -8.27 23.45 4.05
C ASN A 300 -8.28 22.34 5.10
N GLN A 301 -8.85 21.16 4.81
CA GLN A 301 -8.83 20.04 5.75
C GLN A 301 -7.41 19.52 5.96
N ILE A 302 -6.57 19.54 4.91
CA ILE A 302 -5.14 19.22 5.03
C ILE A 302 -4.42 20.26 5.91
N ALA A 303 -4.74 21.55 5.76
CA ALA A 303 -4.21 22.61 6.62
C ALA A 303 -4.65 22.45 8.09
N GLU A 304 -5.93 22.14 8.33
CA GLU A 304 -6.48 21.86 9.67
C GLU A 304 -5.79 20.65 10.32
N VAL A 305 -5.57 19.56 9.56
CA VAL A 305 -4.81 18.40 10.04
C VAL A 305 -3.36 18.78 10.36
N TYR A 306 -2.67 19.51 9.48
CA TYR A 306 -1.30 19.95 9.76
C TYR A 306 -1.21 20.83 11.01
N GLN A 307 -2.12 21.81 11.17
CA GLN A 307 -2.16 22.68 12.34
C GLN A 307 -2.43 21.88 13.63
N LYS A 308 -3.39 20.94 13.61
CA LYS A 308 -3.64 20.02 14.73
C LYS A 308 -2.38 19.20 15.07
N LEU A 309 -1.73 18.59 14.07
CA LEU A 309 -0.56 17.74 14.28
C LEU A 309 0.66 18.55 14.78
N SER A 310 0.89 19.76 14.25
CA SER A 310 1.96 20.67 14.71
C SER A 310 1.74 21.28 16.10
N SER A 311 0.53 21.20 16.65
CA SER A 311 0.27 21.54 18.07
C SER A 311 0.63 20.41 19.05
N SER A 312 0.91 19.20 18.56
CA SER A 312 1.22 18.03 19.38
C SER A 312 2.72 17.95 19.70
N THR A 313 3.06 17.64 20.96
CA THR A 313 4.44 17.49 21.44
C THR A 313 5.09 16.17 20.99
N LYS A 314 4.29 15.17 20.64
CA LYS A 314 4.69 13.88 20.08
C LYS A 314 3.74 13.52 18.95
N LEU A 315 4.26 12.94 17.86
CA LEU A 315 3.48 12.48 16.73
C LEU A 315 3.52 10.96 16.63
N GLU A 316 2.36 10.35 16.84
CA GLU A 316 2.17 8.91 16.62
C GLU A 316 1.64 8.65 15.22
N LEU A 317 2.23 7.66 14.56
CA LEU A 317 1.89 7.25 13.20
C LEU A 317 0.39 6.89 13.07
N SER A 318 -0.17 6.18 14.06
CA SER A 318 -1.60 5.83 14.09
C SER A 318 -2.51 7.05 14.26
N ALA A 319 -2.11 8.05 15.06
CA ALA A 319 -2.85 9.30 15.22
C ALA A 319 -2.81 10.16 13.94
N VAL A 320 -1.71 10.10 13.17
CA VAL A 320 -1.62 10.71 11.84
C VAL A 320 -2.54 10.01 10.85
N PHE A 321 -2.49 8.67 10.74
CA PHE A 321 -3.39 7.94 9.85
C PHE A 321 -4.87 8.19 10.20
N ALA A 322 -5.25 8.09 11.47
CA ALA A 322 -6.61 8.40 11.89
C ALA A 322 -7.03 9.85 11.57
N SER A 323 -6.11 10.82 11.68
CA SER A 323 -6.39 12.23 11.34
C SER A 323 -6.50 12.46 9.83
N ILE A 324 -5.72 11.74 9.01
CA ILE A 324 -5.85 11.76 7.55
C ILE A 324 -7.15 11.07 7.13
N GLU A 325 -7.39 9.83 7.55
CA GLU A 325 -8.59 9.06 7.19
C GLU A 325 -9.90 9.79 7.57
N PHE A 326 -9.93 10.49 8.70
CA PHE A 326 -11.08 11.29 9.14
C PHE A 326 -11.47 12.42 8.15
N ILE A 327 -10.50 12.98 7.40
CA ILE A 327 -10.76 14.03 6.41
C ILE A 327 -10.96 13.49 4.98
N LEU A 328 -10.80 12.19 4.76
CA LEU A 328 -11.03 11.56 3.45
C LEU A 328 -12.52 11.41 3.19
N LYS A 329 -12.94 11.77 1.99
CA LYS A 329 -14.32 11.68 1.50
C LYS A 329 -14.35 10.66 0.37
N LYS A 330 -15.30 9.72 0.44
CA LYS A 330 -15.63 8.86 -0.69
C LYS A 330 -16.27 9.71 -1.80
N PRO A 331 -15.96 9.46 -3.09
CA PRO A 331 -16.71 10.01 -4.20
C PRO A 331 -18.21 9.75 -4.07
N GLU A 332 -19.01 10.79 -4.31
CA GLU A 332 -20.45 10.70 -4.54
C GLU A 332 -20.67 10.88 -6.04
N ILE A 333 -21.31 9.90 -6.70
CA ILE A 333 -21.53 9.80 -8.15
C ILE A 333 -22.99 10.13 -8.51
#